data_AF-A0AAW6RVM6-F1
#
_entry.id   AF-A0AAW6RVM6-F1
#
_cell.length_a   1.000
_cell.length_b   1.000
_cell.length_c   1.000
_cell.angle_alpha   90.00
_cell.angle_beta   90.00
_cell.angle_gamma   90.00
#
_symmetry.space_group_name_H-M   'P 1'
#
loop_
_entity.id
_entity.type
_entity.pdbx_description
1 polymer ?
#
loop_
_entity_poly.entity_id
_entity_poly.type
_entity_poly.pdbx_seq_one_letter_code
_entity_poly.pdbx_strand_id
1 'polypeptide(L)'
;MLDSLLDGRYFNHFFAASPSLSWADERMMQKIRTVKLVKEPQKHLLLMEGDLLTHTGAQQSANFDANGINKNREILSIFDQQGIESKFLIYPNLKHGEVFKASLLDVLSNKLY
;
A
#
# COMPACT_ATOMS: atom_id res chain seq x y z
N MET A 1 -1.00 -5.99 -8.34
CA MET A 1 -1.80 -6.20 -7.11
C MET A 1 -2.76 -5.03 -6.89
N LEU A 2 -2.29 -3.79 -6.77
CA LEU A 2 -3.18 -2.61 -6.76
C LEU A 2 -4.01 -2.48 -8.04
N ASP A 3 -3.50 -2.82 -9.24
CA ASP A 3 -4.36 -2.88 -10.45
C ASP A 3 -5.55 -3.85 -10.28
N SER A 4 -5.35 -4.97 -9.57
CA SER A 4 -6.40 -5.96 -9.30
C SER A 4 -7.41 -5.48 -8.25
N LEU A 5 -7.01 -4.58 -7.35
CA LEU A 5 -7.95 -3.87 -6.48
C LEU A 5 -8.89 -3.00 -7.33
N LEU A 6 -8.36 -2.33 -8.34
CA LEU A 6 -9.13 -1.39 -9.16
C LEU A 6 -10.12 -2.10 -10.10
N ASP A 7 -9.70 -3.16 -10.79
CA ASP A 7 -10.48 -3.79 -11.87
C ASP A 7 -10.87 -5.25 -11.60
N GLY A 8 -10.31 -5.87 -10.56
CA GLY A 8 -10.53 -7.29 -10.27
C GLY A 8 -11.82 -7.56 -9.50
N ARG A 9 -12.44 -8.72 -9.79
CA ARG A 9 -13.61 -9.27 -9.07
C ARG A 9 -13.30 -10.51 -8.20
N TYR A 10 -12.05 -10.97 -8.20
CA TYR A 10 -11.67 -12.25 -7.61
C TYR A 10 -11.28 -12.19 -6.13
N PHE A 11 -10.89 -11.02 -5.63
CA PHE A 11 -10.44 -10.83 -4.26
C PHE A 11 -11.19 -9.67 -3.62
N ASN A 12 -11.51 -9.83 -2.33
CA ASN A 12 -12.11 -8.80 -1.49
C ASN A 12 -11.15 -8.26 -0.43
N HIS A 13 -10.00 -8.92 -0.21
CA HIS A 13 -9.00 -8.50 0.77
C HIS A 13 -7.66 -8.30 0.07
N PHE A 14 -7.08 -7.12 0.24
CA PHE A 14 -5.86 -6.71 -0.43
C PHE A 14 -4.85 -6.24 0.63
N PHE A 15 -3.70 -6.91 0.69
CA PHE A 15 -2.57 -6.54 1.55
C PHE A 15 -1.40 -6.02 0.72
N ALA A 16 -1.08 -4.74 0.81
CA ALA A 16 0.01 -4.12 0.07
C ALA A 16 1.11 -3.69 1.04
N ALA A 17 2.16 -4.51 1.14
CA ALA A 17 3.34 -4.24 1.94
C ALA A 17 4.38 -3.47 1.15
N SER A 18 4.70 -2.26 1.63
CA SER A 18 5.70 -1.36 1.06
C SER A 18 5.54 -1.22 -0.46
N PRO A 19 4.35 -0.80 -0.95
CA PRO A 19 4.08 -0.73 -2.38
C PRO A 19 5.01 0.28 -3.06
N SER A 20 5.61 -0.11 -4.18
CA SER A 20 6.48 0.77 -4.98
C SER A 20 5.67 1.80 -5.77
N LEU A 21 5.18 2.85 -5.10
CA LEU A 21 4.29 3.86 -5.68
C LEU A 21 5.01 4.87 -6.60
N SER A 22 6.34 4.96 -6.54
CA SER A 22 7.17 5.76 -7.46
C SER A 22 7.48 5.04 -8.78
N TRP A 23 7.28 3.73 -8.85
CA TRP A 23 7.63 2.94 -10.03
C TRP A 23 6.86 3.39 -11.29
N ALA A 24 7.55 3.35 -12.43
CA ALA A 24 7.03 3.73 -13.75
C ALA A 24 6.28 5.08 -13.74
N ASP A 25 6.99 6.14 -13.35
CA ASP A 25 6.46 7.52 -13.32
C ASP A 25 5.16 7.66 -12.52
N GLU A 26 5.10 6.97 -11.37
CA GLU A 26 3.93 6.93 -10.50
C GLU A 26 2.65 6.42 -11.20
N ARG A 27 2.78 5.54 -12.21
CA ARG A 27 1.64 4.98 -12.96
C ARG A 27 0.50 4.52 -12.05
N MET A 28 0.82 3.87 -10.93
CA MET A 28 -0.20 3.42 -9.98
C MET A 28 -0.95 4.56 -9.30
N MET A 29 -0.25 5.61 -8.89
CA MET A 29 -0.88 6.80 -8.31
C MET A 29 -1.78 7.49 -9.34
N GLN A 30 -1.31 7.65 -10.58
CA GLN A 30 -2.10 8.23 -11.66
C GLN A 30 -3.40 7.45 -11.92
N LYS A 31 -3.32 6.11 -11.93
CA LYS A 31 -4.52 5.26 -12.02
C LYS A 31 -5.47 5.45 -10.83
N ILE A 32 -4.96 5.43 -9.60
CA ILE A 32 -5.78 5.59 -8.39
C ILE A 32 -6.47 6.97 -8.36
N ARG A 33 -5.79 8.03 -8.81
CA ARG A 33 -6.36 9.40 -8.89
C ARG A 33 -7.48 9.53 -9.91
N THR A 34 -7.49 8.70 -10.96
CA THR A 34 -8.41 8.84 -12.11
C THR A 34 -9.56 7.84 -12.08
N VAL A 35 -9.37 6.70 -11.42
CA VAL A 35 -10.38 5.64 -11.37
C VAL A 35 -11.55 6.03 -10.48
N LYS A 36 -12.76 5.89 -11.03
CA LYS A 36 -14.00 5.88 -10.25
C LYS A 36 -14.39 4.42 -10.02
N LEU A 37 -14.25 3.97 -8.79
CA LEU A 37 -14.62 2.63 -8.39
C LEU A 37 -16.14 2.60 -8.27
N VAL A 38 -16.77 1.79 -9.12
CA VAL A 38 -18.19 1.45 -8.97
C VAL A 38 -18.32 0.73 -7.64
N LYS A 39 -19.36 1.06 -6.85
CA LYS A 39 -19.72 0.36 -5.61
C LYS A 39 -20.03 -1.12 -5.88
N GLU A 40 -19.00 -1.92 -6.10
CA GLU A 40 -19.00 -3.38 -6.14
C GLU A 40 -18.29 -3.91 -4.86
N PRO A 41 -18.29 -5.22 -4.56
CA PRO A 41 -18.41 -5.79 -3.21
C PRO A 41 -17.39 -5.23 -2.19
N GLN A 42 -17.70 -5.34 -0.89
CA GLN A 42 -16.87 -4.89 0.25
C GLN A 42 -15.39 -5.27 0.07
N LYS A 43 -14.61 -4.40 -0.58
CA LYS A 43 -13.18 -4.53 -0.76
C LYS A 43 -12.50 -3.88 0.45
N HIS A 44 -11.60 -4.63 1.06
CA HIS A 44 -10.77 -4.20 2.17
C HIS A 44 -9.34 -4.07 1.70
N LEU A 45 -8.73 -2.92 1.93
CA LEU A 45 -7.33 -2.67 1.64
C LEU A 45 -6.56 -2.43 2.95
N LEU A 46 -5.45 -3.13 3.12
CA LEU A 46 -4.45 -2.82 4.12
C LEU A 46 -3.16 -2.40 3.42
N LEU A 47 -2.84 -1.11 3.54
CA LEU A 47 -1.53 -0.57 3.19
C LEU A 47 -0.59 -0.75 4.39
N MET A 48 0.66 -1.12 4.14
CA MET A 48 1.65 -1.33 5.18
C MET A 48 2.96 -0.67 4.76
N GLU A 49 3.59 0.10 5.62
CA GLU A 49 4.86 0.79 5.31
C GLU A 49 5.77 0.83 6.53
N GLY A 50 7.08 0.87 6.30
CA GLY A 50 8.07 1.14 7.35
C GLY A 50 8.37 2.64 7.43
N ASP A 51 8.65 3.14 8.63
CA ASP A 51 9.01 4.56 8.82
C ASP A 51 10.53 4.83 8.76
N LEU A 52 11.36 3.79 8.70
CA LEU A 52 12.80 3.97 8.68
C LEU A 52 13.28 4.32 7.27
N LEU A 53 13.63 5.60 7.09
CA LEU A 53 14.32 6.07 5.91
C LEU A 53 15.75 5.52 5.90
N THR A 54 16.13 4.82 4.83
CA THR A 54 17.53 4.40 4.66
C THR A 54 18.40 5.62 4.39
N HIS A 55 19.30 5.94 5.32
CA HIS A 55 20.30 7.00 5.15
C HIS A 55 21.17 6.75 3.91
N THR A 56 21.57 7.86 3.29
CA THR A 56 22.49 7.93 2.14
C THR A 56 23.74 7.09 2.42
N GLY A 57 23.90 5.96 1.73
CA GLY A 57 25.06 5.06 1.86
C GLY A 57 24.72 3.57 1.99
N ALA A 58 23.50 3.22 2.41
CA ALA A 58 22.99 1.86 2.25
C ALA A 58 22.53 1.64 0.80
N GLN A 59 22.69 0.43 0.26
CA GLN A 59 22.09 0.06 -1.04
C GLN A 59 20.58 0.29 -0.96
N GLN A 60 20.13 1.43 -1.50
CA GLN A 60 18.72 1.72 -1.66
C GLN A 60 18.18 0.79 -2.75
N SER A 61 17.00 0.20 -2.52
CA SER A 61 16.32 -0.51 -3.60
C SER A 61 16.00 0.49 -4.70
N ALA A 62 16.08 0.07 -5.96
CA ALA A 62 15.79 0.94 -7.12
C ALA A 62 14.37 1.53 -7.10
N ASN A 63 13.48 0.97 -6.27
CA ASN A 63 12.09 1.38 -6.11
C ASN A 63 11.80 2.03 -4.75
N PHE A 64 12.84 2.43 -4.00
CA PHE A 64 12.67 3.13 -2.73
C PHE A 64 11.96 4.47 -2.97
N ASP A 65 10.94 4.74 -2.18
CA ASP A 65 10.20 5.99 -2.22
C ASP A 65 10.22 6.65 -0.83
N ALA A 66 11.01 7.73 -0.71
CA ALA A 66 11.08 8.51 0.53
C ALA A 66 9.72 9.14 0.91
N ASN A 67 8.80 9.27 -0.04
CA ASN A 67 7.45 9.80 0.15
C ASN A 67 6.39 8.70 0.25
N GLY A 68 6.77 7.42 0.39
CA GLY A 68 5.85 6.28 0.42
C GLY A 68 4.70 6.43 1.43
N ILE A 69 5.01 6.89 2.65
CA ILE A 69 3.99 7.15 3.69
C ILE A 69 2.96 8.20 3.23
N ASN A 70 3.42 9.30 2.63
CA ASN A 70 2.53 10.37 2.19
C ASN A 70 1.65 9.92 1.01
N LYS A 71 2.23 9.17 0.06
CA LYS A 71 1.46 8.58 -1.05
C LYS A 71 0.44 7.55 -0.57
N ASN A 72 0.80 6.71 0.41
CA ASN A 72 -0.15 5.78 1.03
C ASN A 72 -1.31 6.53 1.70
N ARG A 73 -1.05 7.63 2.41
CA ARG A 73 -2.11 8.49 2.98
C ARG A 73 -3.00 9.11 1.92
N GLU A 74 -2.44 9.52 0.78
CA GLU A 74 -3.22 10.02 -0.36
C GLU A 74 -4.17 8.93 -0.90
N ILE A 75 -3.67 7.71 -1.07
CA ILE A 75 -4.49 6.56 -1.51
C ILE A 75 -5.66 6.32 -0.54
N LEU A 76 -5.40 6.33 0.77
CA LEU A 76 -6.47 6.19 1.78
C LEU A 76 -7.55 7.25 1.60
N SER A 77 -7.15 8.52 1.42
CA SER A 77 -8.10 9.62 1.24
C SER A 77 -8.96 9.44 -0.02
N ILE A 78 -8.38 8.97 -1.12
CA ILE A 78 -9.10 8.71 -2.37
C ILE A 78 -10.08 7.55 -2.20
N PHE A 79 -9.69 6.49 -1.50
CA PHE A 79 -10.52 5.30 -1.30
C PHE A 79 -11.63 5.52 -0.27
N ASP A 80 -11.38 6.30 0.77
CA ASP A 80 -12.41 6.73 1.73
C ASP A 80 -13.53 7.52 1.03
N GLN A 81 -13.17 8.47 0.16
CA GLN A 81 -14.14 9.22 -0.66
C GLN A 81 -14.99 8.32 -1.59
N GLN A 82 -14.48 7.15 -1.94
CA GLN A 82 -15.16 6.16 -2.79
C GLN A 82 -15.88 5.06 -1.99
N GLY A 83 -15.82 5.11 -0.65
CA GLY A 83 -16.49 4.16 0.25
C GLY A 83 -15.81 2.80 0.35
N ILE A 84 -14.51 2.72 0.08
CA ILE A 84 -13.71 1.50 0.23
C ILE A 84 -13.08 1.49 1.62
N GLU A 85 -13.25 0.38 2.35
CA GLU A 85 -12.61 0.24 3.66
C GLU A 85 -11.11 0.07 3.46
N SER A 86 -10.35 1.08 3.86
CA SER A 86 -8.90 1.07 3.77
C SER A 86 -8.25 1.39 5.11
N LYS A 87 -7.24 0.61 5.46
CA LYS A 87 -6.44 0.76 6.68
C LYS A 87 -4.99 0.98 6.30
N PHE A 88 -4.25 1.68 7.15
CA PHE A 88 -2.82 1.90 6.97
C PHE A 88 -2.08 1.60 8.26
N LEU A 89 -1.14 0.66 8.17
CA LEU A 89 -0.29 0.24 9.26
C LEU A 89 1.14 0.71 9.00
N ILE A 90 1.69 1.41 9.98
CA ILE A 90 3.09 1.85 9.96
C ILE A 90 3.86 0.96 10.92
N TYR A 91 4.88 0.29 10.41
CA TYR A 91 5.82 -0.50 11.19
C TYR A 91 6.97 0.40 11.68
N PRO A 92 7.05 0.70 12.98
CA PRO A 92 8.09 1.58 13.51
C PRO A 92 9.47 0.92 13.46
N ASN A 93 10.48 1.69 13.10
CA ASN A 93 11.89 1.31 12.99
C ASN A 93 12.18 0.20 11.98
N LEU A 94 11.25 -0.11 11.06
CA LEU A 94 11.48 -1.07 9.99
C LEU A 94 11.83 -0.34 8.69
N LYS A 95 12.85 -0.84 7.99
CA LYS A 95 13.15 -0.47 6.60
C LYS A 95 12.14 -1.08 5.66
N HIS A 96 12.00 -0.49 4.48
CA HIS A 96 11.14 -0.97 3.39
C HIS A 96 11.27 -2.49 3.11
N GLY A 97 12.49 -3.05 3.10
CA GLY A 97 12.70 -4.49 2.90
C GLY A 97 12.31 -5.38 4.10
N GLU A 98 12.32 -4.84 5.31
CA GLU A 98 11.99 -5.56 6.54
C GLU A 98 10.47 -5.66 6.76
N VAL A 99 9.71 -4.70 6.20
CA VAL A 99 8.24 -4.68 6.24
C VAL A 99 7.64 -5.94 5.63
N PHE A 100 8.24 -6.51 4.58
CA PHE A 100 7.72 -7.72 3.94
C PHE A 100 7.55 -8.88 4.92
N LYS A 101 8.58 -9.16 5.75
CA LYS A 101 8.52 -10.27 6.71
C LYS A 101 7.51 -9.99 7.83
N ALA A 102 7.50 -8.77 8.36
CA ALA A 102 6.60 -8.38 9.44
C ALA A 102 5.14 -8.42 8.99
N SER A 103 4.83 -7.79 7.85
CA SER A 103 3.49 -7.78 7.25
C SER A 103 2.96 -9.17 6.94
N LEU A 104 3.78 -10.04 6.34
CA LEU A 104 3.35 -11.40 6.03
C LEU A 104 2.96 -12.17 7.30
N LEU A 105 3.78 -12.08 8.35
CA LEU A 105 3.50 -12.76 9.61
C LEU A 105 2.25 -12.23 10.29
N ASP A 106 2.03 -10.92 10.30
CA ASP A 106 0.85 -10.32 10.93
C ASP A 106 -0.45 -10.67 10.19
N VAL A 107 -0.40 -10.68 8.85
CA VAL A 107 -1.54 -11.10 8.02
C VAL A 107 -1.85 -12.58 8.24
N LEU A 108 -0.85 -13.46 8.17
CA LEU A 108 -1.05 -14.91 8.37
C LEU A 108 -1.50 -15.27 9.78
N SER A 109 -1.09 -14.49 10.78
CA SER A 109 -1.47 -14.69 12.18
C SER A 109 -2.84 -14.11 12.53
N ASN A 110 -3.58 -13.54 11.56
CA ASN A 110 -4.83 -12.80 11.77
C ASN A 110 -4.72 -11.69 12.85
N LYS A 111 -3.54 -11.11 13.06
CA LYS A 111 -3.37 -10.04 14.06
C LYS A 111 -3.97 -8.70 13.64
N LEU A 112 -4.46 -8.63 12.40
CA LEU A 112 -4.94 -7.40 11.75
C LEU A 112 -6.46 -7.44 11.50
N TYR A 113 -7.14 -8.49 11.98
CA TYR A 113 -8.59 -8.71 11.91
C TYR A 113 -9.19 -8.99 13.28
#